data_AF-A0A7W1YIU3-F1
#
_entry.id   AF-A0A7W1YIU3-F1
#
_cell.length_a   1.000
_cell.length_b   1.000
_cell.length_c   1.000
_cell.angle_alpha   90.00
_cell.angle_beta   90.00
_cell.angle_gamma   90.00
#
_symmetry.space_group_name_H-M   'P 1'
#
loop_
_entity.id
_entity.type
_entity.pdbx_description
1 polymer ?
#
loop_
_entity_poly.entity_id
_entity_poly.type
_entity_poly.pdbx_seq_one_letter_code
_entity_poly.pdbx_strand_id
1 'polypeptide(L)'
;MAKCSIYRIDPPSLVAALTDEDVLARYQANISDEIPSLADRPLIAHLKRMSTSASRAQADGFDRFAEADPAAADSLLSDLFAVATYHRWPLPAQYLGEEEMPVDGIPRGLLGADTAPEGARLWQIDDETIALARSREAADSADMSGHAKAEGDEGADCGPGCGQH
;
A
#
# COMPACT_ATOMS: atom_id res chain seq x y z
N MET A 1 -0.21 0.12 -17.68
CA MET A 1 1.20 0.57 -17.61
C MET A 1 1.40 1.36 -16.32
N ALA A 2 2.44 1.04 -15.55
CA ALA A 2 2.81 1.79 -14.34
C ALA A 2 4.26 2.26 -14.46
N LYS A 3 4.53 3.51 -14.07
CA LYS A 3 5.89 4.04 -14.00
C LYS A 3 6.58 3.49 -12.75
N CYS A 4 7.66 2.72 -12.95
CA CYS A 4 8.34 1.98 -11.90
C CYS A 4 9.81 2.36 -11.83
N SER A 5 10.36 2.40 -10.61
CA SER A 5 11.80 2.36 -10.35
C SER A 5 12.25 0.90 -10.35
N ILE A 6 13.27 0.57 -11.14
CA ILE A 6 13.76 -0.80 -11.30
C ILE A 6 15.03 -1.00 -10.48
N TYR A 7 15.11 -2.13 -9.79
CA TYR A 7 16.24 -2.50 -8.96
C TYR A 7 16.69 -3.93 -9.23
N ARG A 8 18.01 -4.14 -9.31
CA ARG A 8 18.63 -5.47 -9.18
C ARG A 8 18.93 -5.75 -7.71
N ILE A 9 18.64 -6.96 -7.25
CA ILE A 9 18.71 -7.40 -5.87
C ILE A 9 19.29 -8.82 -5.78
N ASP A 10 19.78 -9.17 -4.60
CA ASP A 10 19.92 -10.56 -4.16
C ASP A 10 18.86 -10.80 -3.08
N PRO A 11 17.82 -11.62 -3.31
CA PRO A 11 16.69 -11.73 -2.39
C PRO A 11 17.07 -12.08 -0.95
N PRO A 12 17.95 -13.07 -0.68
CA PRO A 12 18.38 -13.39 0.68
C PRO A 12 19.08 -12.22 1.38
N SER A 13 20.03 -11.57 0.69
CA SER A 13 20.74 -10.41 1.25
C SER A 13 19.80 -9.23 1.49
N LEU A 14 18.83 -9.02 0.59
CA LEU A 14 17.86 -7.94 0.72
C LEU A 14 16.93 -8.17 1.90
N VAL A 15 16.38 -9.38 2.06
CA VAL A 15 15.53 -9.72 3.22
C VAL A 15 16.32 -9.49 4.50
N ALA A 16 17.53 -10.05 4.61
CA ALA A 16 18.37 -9.89 5.79
C ALA A 16 18.65 -8.41 6.12
N ALA A 17 18.91 -7.57 5.11
CA ALA A 17 19.13 -6.14 5.29
C ALA A 17 17.86 -5.38 5.70
N LEU A 18 16.70 -5.72 5.14
CA LEU A 18 15.42 -5.07 5.47
C LEU A 18 14.93 -5.45 6.86
N THR A 19 15.24 -6.66 7.33
CA THR A 19 14.81 -7.19 8.63
C THR A 19 15.85 -6.98 9.72
N ASP A 20 16.94 -6.25 9.43
CA ASP A 20 17.95 -5.90 10.42
C ASP A 20 17.35 -5.00 11.53
N GLU A 21 17.84 -5.17 12.75
CA GLU A 21 17.32 -4.48 13.93
C GLU A 21 17.37 -2.95 13.78
N ASP A 22 18.48 -2.42 13.22
CA ASP A 22 18.67 -0.98 13.03
C ASP A 22 17.69 -0.44 11.97
N VAL A 23 17.43 -1.22 10.91
CA VAL A 23 16.49 -0.83 9.85
C VAL A 23 15.06 -0.82 10.38
N LEU A 24 14.65 -1.85 11.12
CA LEU A 24 13.32 -1.92 11.74
C LEU A 24 13.11 -0.80 12.78
N ALA A 25 14.12 -0.51 13.60
CA ALA A 25 14.06 0.58 14.56
C ALA A 25 13.94 1.95 13.87
N ARG A 26 14.75 2.18 12.83
CA ARG A 26 14.71 3.43 12.05
C ARG A 26 13.37 3.60 11.33
N TYR A 27 12.80 2.52 10.83
CA TYR A 27 11.48 2.50 10.21
C TYR A 27 10.37 2.89 11.19
N GLN A 28 10.36 2.33 12.39
CA GLN A 28 9.39 2.70 13.43
C GLN A 28 9.53 4.15 13.90
N ALA A 29 10.76 4.67 13.99
CA ALA A 29 11.01 6.07 14.30
C ALA A 29 10.41 6.98 13.21
N ASN A 30 10.67 6.69 11.94
CA ASN A 30 10.07 7.41 10.82
C ASN A 30 8.54 7.43 10.87
N ILE A 31 7.90 6.29 11.14
CA ILE A 31 6.43 6.23 11.27
C ILE A 31 5.95 7.14 12.41
N SER A 32 6.62 7.08 13.55
CA SER A 32 6.25 7.85 14.75
C SER A 32 6.36 9.36 14.50
N ASP A 33 7.35 9.78 13.71
CA ASP A 33 7.54 11.16 13.29
C ASP A 33 6.53 11.62 12.22
N GLU A 34 6.12 10.72 11.30
CA GLU A 34 5.20 11.05 10.21
C GLU A 34 3.74 11.16 10.68
N ILE A 35 3.27 10.24 11.54
CA ILE A 35 1.86 10.13 11.96
C ILE A 35 1.23 11.46 12.42
N PRO A 36 1.87 12.28 13.28
CA PRO A 36 1.30 13.55 13.74
C PRO A 36 1.01 14.56 12.64
N SER A 37 1.70 14.45 11.49
CA SER A 37 1.57 15.36 10.36
C SER A 37 0.52 14.93 9.33
N LEU A 38 -0.01 13.71 9.45
CA LEU A 38 -0.93 13.13 8.47
C LEU A 38 -2.40 13.48 8.81
N ALA A 39 -3.16 13.86 7.78
CA ALA A 39 -4.60 14.06 7.87
C ALA A 39 -5.41 12.83 7.37
N ASP A 40 -4.76 11.97 6.58
CA ASP A 40 -5.36 10.79 5.95
C ASP A 40 -5.49 9.64 6.96
N ARG A 41 -6.73 9.34 7.37
CA ARG A 41 -7.05 8.30 8.36
C ARG A 41 -6.70 6.89 7.87
N PRO A 42 -7.09 6.47 6.64
CA PRO A 42 -6.61 5.24 6.02
C PRO A 42 -5.09 5.07 6.10
N LEU A 43 -4.33 6.10 5.71
CA LEU A 43 -2.87 6.04 5.75
C LEU A 43 -2.33 5.87 7.18
N ILE A 44 -2.87 6.61 8.15
CA ILE A 44 -2.50 6.43 9.57
C ILE A 44 -2.79 5.00 10.04
N ALA A 45 -3.92 4.42 9.64
CA ALA A 45 -4.27 3.05 9.98
C ALA A 45 -3.29 2.05 9.36
N HIS A 46 -2.90 2.25 8.10
CA HIS A 46 -1.87 1.46 7.43
C HIS A 46 -0.52 1.53 8.17
N LEU A 47 -0.03 2.74 8.46
CA LEU A 47 1.26 2.91 9.16
C LEU A 47 1.25 2.29 10.56
N LYS A 48 0.13 2.34 11.29
CA LYS A 48 -0.01 1.65 12.58
C LYS A 48 0.02 0.13 12.44
N ARG A 49 -0.60 -0.43 11.40
CA ARG A 49 -0.51 -1.87 11.11
C ARG A 49 0.94 -2.25 10.80
N MET A 50 1.64 -1.49 9.96
CA MET A 50 3.04 -1.77 9.63
C MET A 50 3.98 -1.64 10.82
N SER A 51 3.80 -0.63 11.68
CA SER A 51 4.53 -0.51 12.94
C SER A 51 4.31 -1.71 13.87
N THR A 52 3.09 -2.24 13.90
CA THR A 52 2.76 -3.47 14.66
C THR A 52 3.48 -4.68 14.06
N SER A 53 3.46 -4.85 12.74
CA SER A 53 4.19 -5.91 12.03
C SER A 53 5.69 -5.84 12.29
N ALA A 54 6.29 -4.63 12.20
CA ALA A 54 7.70 -4.41 12.49
C ALA A 54 8.06 -4.78 13.94
N SER A 55 7.20 -4.43 14.89
CA SER A 55 7.39 -4.79 16.31
C SER A 55 7.36 -6.31 16.52
N ARG A 56 6.45 -7.02 15.85
CA ARG A 56 6.37 -8.48 15.89
C ARG A 56 7.60 -9.13 15.27
N ALA A 57 8.04 -8.63 14.11
CA ALA A 57 9.26 -9.12 13.46
C ALA A 57 10.50 -8.95 14.36
N GLN A 58 10.61 -7.83 15.09
CA GLN A 58 11.69 -7.63 16.05
C GLN A 58 11.59 -8.55 17.29
N ALA A 59 10.38 -8.75 17.83
CA ALA A 59 10.18 -9.52 19.05
C ALA A 59 10.34 -11.04 18.83
N ASP A 60 9.77 -11.57 17.75
CA ASP A 60 9.68 -13.01 17.50
C ASP A 60 10.76 -13.50 16.52
N GLY A 61 11.41 -12.58 15.80
CA GLY A 61 12.23 -12.86 14.61
C GLY A 61 11.38 -12.89 13.34
N PHE A 62 11.93 -12.36 12.24
CA PHE A 62 11.20 -12.23 10.98
C PHE A 62 10.73 -13.59 10.42
N ASP A 63 11.55 -14.64 10.48
CA ASP A 63 11.19 -15.97 9.96
C ASP A 63 9.92 -16.52 10.62
N ARG A 64 9.83 -16.46 11.95
CA ARG A 64 8.64 -16.92 12.69
C ARG A 64 7.42 -16.06 12.41
N PHE A 65 7.62 -14.75 12.24
CA PHE A 65 6.56 -13.84 11.85
C PHE A 65 6.02 -14.17 10.45
N ALA A 66 6.90 -14.43 9.49
CA ALA A 66 6.55 -14.81 8.13
C ALA A 66 5.87 -16.18 8.05
N GLU A 67 6.28 -17.16 8.85
CA GLU A 67 5.59 -18.45 8.97
C GLU A 67 4.15 -18.29 9.49
N ALA A 68 3.95 -17.40 10.46
CA ALA A 68 2.65 -17.18 11.08
C ALA A 68 1.69 -16.36 10.20
N ASP A 69 2.21 -15.37 9.47
CA ASP A 69 1.43 -14.47 8.62
C ASP A 69 2.24 -14.01 7.39
N PRO A 70 2.31 -14.83 6.32
CA PRO A 70 3.09 -14.54 5.13
C PRO A 70 2.66 -13.22 4.44
N ALA A 71 1.37 -12.92 4.46
CA ALA A 71 0.84 -11.71 3.83
C ALA A 71 1.27 -10.44 4.58
N ALA A 72 1.25 -10.46 5.92
CA ALA A 72 1.74 -9.34 6.71
C ALA A 72 3.26 -9.15 6.59
N ALA A 73 4.02 -10.26 6.46
CA ALA A 73 5.46 -10.22 6.23
C ALA A 73 5.81 -9.60 4.88
N ASP A 74 5.11 -9.97 3.82
CA ASP A 74 5.28 -9.38 2.49
C ASP A 74 4.93 -7.90 2.44
N SER A 75 3.82 -7.52 3.08
CA SER A 75 3.41 -6.12 3.19
C SER A 75 4.48 -5.29 3.90
N LEU A 76 5.02 -5.81 5.02
CA LEU A 76 6.10 -5.18 5.76
C LEU A 76 7.38 -5.03 4.92
N LEU A 77 7.83 -6.08 4.23
CA LEU A 77 9.03 -6.02 3.39
C LEU A 77 8.87 -5.02 2.24
N SER A 78 7.70 -4.97 1.62
CA SER A 78 7.39 -4.06 0.52
C SER A 78 7.45 -2.60 0.98
N ASP A 79 6.86 -2.30 2.14
CA ASP A 79 6.87 -0.94 2.68
C ASP A 79 8.26 -0.54 3.18
N LEU A 80 8.97 -1.44 3.88
CA LEU A 80 10.36 -1.23 4.30
C LEU A 80 11.25 -0.89 3.09
N PHE A 81 11.16 -1.66 2.01
CA PHE A 81 11.94 -1.40 0.80
C PHE A 81 11.60 -0.04 0.19
N ALA A 82 10.30 0.30 0.12
CA ALA A 82 9.85 1.57 -0.43
C ALA A 82 10.35 2.77 0.39
N VAL A 83 10.26 2.70 1.72
CA VAL A 83 10.73 3.74 2.66
C VAL A 83 12.25 3.83 2.64
N ALA A 84 12.95 2.71 2.73
CA ALA A 84 14.42 2.67 2.72
C ALA A 84 14.98 3.27 1.42
N THR A 85 14.41 2.93 0.26
CA THR A 85 14.84 3.51 -1.02
C THR A 85 14.47 4.99 -1.16
N TYR A 86 13.35 5.44 -0.59
CA TYR A 86 12.97 6.86 -0.55
C TYR A 86 13.95 7.69 0.28
N HIS A 87 14.32 7.20 1.46
CA HIS A 87 15.29 7.86 2.33
C HIS A 87 16.76 7.52 2.00
N ARG A 88 17.01 6.77 0.92
CA ARG A 88 18.34 6.34 0.46
C ARG A 88 19.15 5.64 1.56
N TRP A 89 18.51 4.75 2.30
CA TRP A 89 19.19 3.91 3.26
C TRP A 89 20.11 2.92 2.52
N PRO A 90 21.24 2.53 3.12
CA PRO A 90 22.08 1.49 2.54
C PRO A 90 21.30 0.18 2.44
N LEU A 91 21.13 -0.32 1.22
CA LEU A 91 20.52 -1.62 0.92
C LEU A 91 21.35 -2.33 -0.14
N PRO A 92 21.37 -3.67 -0.15
CA PRO A 92 21.99 -4.46 -1.22
C PRO A 92 21.07 -4.49 -2.46
N ALA A 93 20.76 -3.31 -2.99
CA ALA A 93 19.91 -3.11 -4.16
C ALA A 93 20.55 -2.10 -5.10
N GLN A 94 20.74 -2.48 -6.36
CA GLN A 94 21.28 -1.62 -7.41
C GLN A 94 20.14 -1.00 -8.22
N TYR A 95 20.04 0.32 -8.21
CA TYR A 95 19.09 1.03 -9.06
C TYR A 95 19.46 0.94 -10.54
N LEU A 96 18.54 0.49 -11.38
CA LEU A 96 18.73 0.30 -12.82
C LEU A 96 18.10 1.41 -13.68
N GLY A 97 17.16 2.18 -13.13
CA GLY A 97 16.49 3.28 -13.83
C GLY A 97 14.98 3.32 -13.60
N GLU A 98 14.30 4.18 -14.35
CA GLU A 98 12.83 4.22 -14.38
C GLU A 98 12.33 3.63 -15.70
N GLU A 99 11.26 2.84 -15.64
CA GLU A 99 10.65 2.22 -16.81
C GLU A 99 9.10 2.20 -16.68
N GLU A 100 8.41 2.33 -17.81
CA GLU A 100 6.96 2.07 -17.87
C GLU A 100 6.72 0.58 -18.10
N MET A 101 6.08 -0.07 -17.14
CA MET A 101 5.92 -1.52 -17.16
C MET A 101 4.46 -1.98 -17.27
N PRO A 102 4.18 -3.05 -18.04
CA PRO A 102 2.92 -3.75 -17.98
C PRO A 102 2.91 -4.62 -16.71
N VAL A 103 2.37 -4.08 -15.62
CA VAL A 103 2.35 -4.75 -14.31
C VAL A 103 1.13 -5.66 -14.10
N ASP A 104 0.28 -5.81 -15.12
CA ASP A 104 -0.92 -6.63 -15.06
C ASP A 104 -0.54 -8.11 -15.07
N GLY A 105 -0.93 -8.85 -14.02
CA GLY A 105 -0.64 -10.28 -13.86
C GLY A 105 0.73 -10.62 -13.26
N ILE A 106 1.55 -9.62 -12.91
CA ILE A 106 2.81 -9.84 -12.19
C ILE A 106 2.52 -9.96 -10.68
N PRO A 107 3.07 -10.96 -9.97
CA PRO A 107 2.95 -11.07 -8.52
C PRO A 107 3.44 -9.81 -7.78
N ARG A 108 2.73 -9.41 -6.71
CA ARG A 108 3.02 -8.20 -5.93
C ARG A 108 3.74 -8.52 -4.62
N GLY A 109 4.75 -7.75 -4.24
CA GLY A 109 5.52 -7.92 -3.02
C GLY A 109 6.80 -8.71 -3.22
N LEU A 110 7.59 -8.90 -2.15
CA LEU A 110 8.83 -9.68 -2.20
C LEU A 110 8.55 -11.20 -2.34
N LEU A 111 7.37 -11.68 -1.91
CA LEU A 111 6.88 -13.05 -2.09
C LEU A 111 5.43 -13.16 -2.63
N GLY A 112 4.84 -12.09 -3.18
CA GLY A 112 3.59 -12.18 -3.94
C GLY A 112 2.26 -11.88 -3.23
N ALA A 113 2.22 -11.46 -1.95
CA ALA A 113 0.99 -11.45 -1.16
C ALA A 113 0.28 -10.10 -0.86
N ASP A 114 0.87 -8.92 -1.12
CA ASP A 114 0.22 -7.65 -0.75
C ASP A 114 -0.63 -7.03 -1.89
N THR A 115 -1.93 -6.87 -1.63
CA THR A 115 -2.91 -6.28 -2.55
C THR A 115 -3.46 -4.93 -2.08
N ALA A 116 -2.96 -4.36 -0.97
CA ALA A 116 -3.52 -3.13 -0.42
C ALA A 116 -3.34 -1.93 -1.38
N PRO A 117 -4.38 -1.09 -1.56
CA PRO A 117 -4.28 0.09 -2.43
C PRO A 117 -3.47 1.24 -1.78
N GLU A 118 -3.27 1.20 -0.46
CA GLU A 118 -2.80 2.31 0.38
C GLU A 118 -1.26 2.41 0.50
N GLY A 119 -0.49 1.68 -0.33
CA GLY A 119 0.95 1.52 -0.16
C GLY A 119 1.77 1.60 -1.44
N ALA A 120 3.08 1.50 -1.28
CA ALA A 120 3.98 1.24 -2.40
C ALA A 120 3.68 -0.13 -3.00
N ARG A 121 3.75 -0.22 -4.33
CA ARG A 121 3.55 -1.47 -5.05
C ARG A 121 4.91 -1.98 -5.50
N LEU A 122 5.26 -3.18 -5.05
CA LEU A 122 6.46 -3.89 -5.47
C LEU A 122 6.06 -5.05 -6.36
N TRP A 123 6.85 -5.35 -7.40
CA TRP A 123 6.66 -6.51 -8.26
C TRP A 123 7.98 -7.23 -8.46
N GLN A 124 7.96 -8.56 -8.40
CA GLN A 124 9.08 -9.39 -8.82
C GLN A 124 9.00 -9.62 -10.33
N ILE A 125 9.99 -9.11 -11.07
CA ILE A 125 10.06 -9.26 -12.53
C ILE A 125 10.71 -10.59 -12.89
N ASP A 126 11.79 -10.91 -12.19
CA ASP A 126 12.55 -12.16 -12.28
C ASP A 126 13.25 -12.45 -10.93
N ASP A 127 14.16 -13.42 -10.89
CA ASP A 127 14.83 -13.87 -9.66
C ASP A 127 15.70 -12.79 -9.00
N GLU A 128 16.17 -11.78 -9.74
CA GLU A 128 17.10 -10.76 -9.26
C GLU A 128 16.58 -9.33 -9.49
N THR A 129 15.39 -9.14 -10.07
CA THR A 129 14.91 -7.83 -10.47
C THR A 129 13.52 -7.55 -9.90
N ILE A 130 13.39 -6.38 -9.27
CA ILE A 130 12.12 -5.88 -8.73
C ILE A 130 11.77 -4.51 -9.31
N ALA A 131 10.48 -4.27 -9.49
CA ALA A 131 9.90 -2.97 -9.85
C ALA A 131 9.17 -2.38 -8.65
N LEU A 132 9.38 -1.08 -8.40
CA LEU A 132 8.72 -0.32 -7.36
C LEU A 132 7.93 0.85 -7.96
N ALA A 133 6.62 0.89 -7.73
CA ALA A 133 5.81 2.08 -7.96
C ALA A 133 5.37 2.69 -6.63
N ARG A 134 5.62 3.98 -6.46
CA ARG A 134 5.20 4.77 -5.29
C ARG A 134 3.93 5.58 -5.58
N SER A 135 3.03 5.07 -6.42
CA SER A 135 1.75 5.73 -6.68
C SER A 135 0.81 5.48 -5.50
N ARG A 136 0.79 6.41 -4.53
CA ARG A 136 -0.31 6.51 -3.58
C ARG A 136 -1.53 6.98 -4.38
N GLU A 137 -2.39 6.05 -4.76
CA GLU A 137 -3.75 6.42 -5.15
C GLU A 137 -4.41 6.90 -3.86
N ALA A 138 -4.63 8.22 -3.74
CA ALA A 138 -5.56 8.72 -2.74
C ALA A 138 -6.87 7.96 -2.94
N ALA A 139 -7.56 7.61 -1.85
CA ALA A 139 -8.89 7.02 -1.91
C ALA A 139 -9.94 8.05 -2.41
N ASP A 140 -9.67 8.73 -3.52
CA ASP A 140 -10.56 9.60 -4.26
C ASP A 140 -11.10 8.85 -5.47
N SER A 141 -11.84 7.78 -5.17
CA SER A 141 -13.09 7.53 -5.88
C SER A 141 -14.04 6.89 -4.89
N ALA A 142 -14.48 7.70 -3.91
CA ALA A 142 -15.86 7.56 -3.48
C ALA A 142 -16.68 7.58 -4.77
N ASP A 143 -17.24 6.43 -5.13
CA ASP A 143 -18.14 6.29 -6.25
C ASP A 143 -19.36 7.20 -5.97
N MET A 144 -19.28 8.43 -6.48
CA MET A 144 -20.35 9.42 -6.39
C MET A 144 -21.49 9.12 -7.36
N SER A 145 -21.49 7.97 -8.04
CA SER A 145 -22.58 7.56 -8.96
C SER A 145 -23.89 7.22 -8.24
N GLY A 146 -23.91 7.20 -6.90
CA GLY A 146 -25.12 6.95 -6.10
C GLY A 146 -26.04 8.16 -5.83
N HIS A 147 -25.63 9.40 -6.13
CA HIS A 147 -26.44 10.61 -5.85
C HIS A 147 -26.89 11.33 -7.11
N ALA A 148 -27.54 10.60 -8.02
CA ALA A 148 -28.37 11.20 -9.05
C ALA A 148 -29.69 10.45 -9.14
N LYS A 149 -30.67 10.86 -8.33
CA LYS A 149 -32.05 11.20 -8.75
C LYS A 149 -32.98 11.38 -7.55
N ALA A 150 -33.36 12.63 -7.32
CA ALA A 150 -34.70 12.99 -6.89
C ALA A 150 -35.04 14.34 -7.57
N GLU A 151 -35.10 14.31 -8.90
CA GLU A 151 -36.00 15.21 -9.65
C GLU A 151 -37.42 14.75 -9.24
N GLY A 152 -38.20 15.57 -8.55
CA GLY A 152 -38.98 16.59 -9.21
C GLY A 152 -40.29 15.97 -9.70
N ASP A 153 -41.20 15.62 -8.77
CA ASP A 153 -42.59 15.29 -9.12
C ASP A 153 -43.46 16.49 -8.73
N GLU A 154 -43.73 17.28 -9.77
CA GLU A 154 -44.57 18.45 -9.81
C GLU A 154 -45.98 17.99 -10.20
N GLY A 155 -47.01 18.42 -9.45
CA GLY A 155 -48.38 18.45 -9.96
C GLY A 155 -49.40 17.53 -9.30
N ALA A 156 -49.80 17.84 -8.05
CA ALA A 156 -51.13 17.48 -7.58
C ALA A 156 -52.14 18.54 -8.07
N ASP A 157 -52.67 18.27 -9.26
CA ASP A 157 -53.84 18.91 -9.86
C ASP A 157 -55.06 18.72 -8.95
N CYS A 158 -55.64 19.83 -8.47
CA CYS A 158 -56.81 19.86 -7.62
C CYS A 158 -58.01 20.45 -8.39
N GLY A 159 -58.88 19.57 -8.90
CA GLY A 159 -60.26 19.87 -9.30
C GLY A 159 -60.68 19.16 -10.60
N PRO A 160 -61.99 18.91 -10.89
CA PRO A 160 -63.19 19.38 -10.21
C PRO A 160 -64.14 18.25 -9.73
N GLY A 161 -65.14 18.62 -8.92
CA GLY A 161 -66.01 17.69 -8.20
C GLY A 161 -67.11 16.95 -8.98
N CYS A 162 -67.70 15.98 -8.27
CA CYS A 162 -68.99 15.29 -8.44
C CYS A 162 -69.14 14.48 -7.13
N GLY A 163 -70.21 14.45 -6.34
CA GLY A 163 -71.63 14.72 -6.52
C GLY A 163 -72.40 13.59 -5.82
N GLN A 164 -73.30 13.95 -4.89
CA GLN A 164 -74.51 13.20 -4.48
C GLN A 164 -74.34 11.86 -3.72
N HIS A 165 -74.62 11.86 -2.41
CA HIS A 165 -75.93 11.54 -1.80
C HIS A 165 -75.87 11.66 -0.27
#